data_AF-Q0R4I8-F1
#
_entry.id   AF-Q0R4I8-F1
#
_cell.length_a   1.000
_cell.length_b   1.000
_cell.length_c   1.000
_cell.angle_alpha   90.00
_cell.angle_beta   90.00
_cell.angle_gamma   90.00
#
_symmetry.space_group_name_H-M   'P 1'
#
loop_
_entity.id
_entity.type
_entity.pdbx_description
1 polymer ?
#
loop_
_entity_poly.entity_id
_entity_poly.type
_entity_poly.pdbx_seq_one_letter_code
_entity_poly.pdbx_strand_id
1 'polypeptide(L)'
;VQQWPPTNCRVRIKKPCSNPRPLQYFTIHGLWPGNYSNPTKPSNCNGTKFDDRKVYPHMRSKLKISWPDVESGNDTNFWEREWNKHGTCSERTLNQFQYFERSYEMWRSHNITEILKNASIVPHPTQTWTYSDIVSPIKAATKRTPLLRCKYDKNTQLLHEVV
;
A
#
# COMPACT_ATOMS: atom_id res chain seq x y z
N VAL A 1 -4.03 0.30 2.65
CA VAL A 1 -3.55 -0.80 1.79
C VAL A 1 -2.04 -0.69 1.65
N GLN A 2 -1.32 -1.75 2.01
CA GLN A 2 0.12 -1.85 1.82
C GLN A 2 0.40 -2.90 0.73
N GLN A 3 1.41 -2.65 -0.10
CA GLN A 3 1.82 -3.49 -1.22
C GLN A 3 3.21 -4.09 -0.97
N TRP A 4 3.45 -5.27 -1.53
CA TRP A 4 4.75 -5.93 -1.57
C TRP A 4 5.41 -5.68 -2.94
N PRO A 5 6.43 -4.79 -3.01
CA PRO A 5 7.00 -4.34 -4.28
C PRO A 5 7.53 -5.46 -5.19
N PRO A 6 8.24 -6.50 -4.69
CA PRO A 6 8.76 -7.57 -5.55
C PRO A 6 7.68 -8.34 -6.30
N THR A 7 6.56 -8.66 -5.65
CA THR A 7 5.44 -9.35 -6.32
C THR A 7 4.80 -8.44 -7.36
N ASN A 8 4.58 -7.16 -7.04
CA ASN A 8 3.90 -6.22 -7.93
C ASN A 8 4.62 -6.06 -9.28
N CYS A 9 5.95 -6.12 -9.31
CA CYS A 9 6.67 -6.12 -10.58
C CYS A 9 6.71 -7.48 -11.28
N ARG A 10 6.89 -8.57 -10.54
CA ARG A 10 7.00 -9.92 -11.09
C ARG A 10 5.74 -10.36 -11.86
N VAL A 11 4.56 -10.08 -11.32
CA VAL A 11 3.28 -10.57 -11.88
C VAL A 11 2.72 -9.71 -13.03
N ARG A 12 3.40 -8.62 -13.41
CA ARG A 12 2.91 -7.68 -14.44
C ARG A 12 3.44 -8.02 -15.82
N ILE A 13 2.71 -8.88 -16.52
CA ILE A 13 3.08 -9.33 -17.88
C ILE A 13 2.72 -8.28 -18.94
N LYS A 14 1.50 -7.72 -18.89
CA LYS A 14 1.00 -6.79 -19.93
C LYS A 14 1.64 -5.40 -19.90
N LYS A 15 2.07 -4.95 -18.72
CA LYS A 15 2.74 -3.66 -18.51
C LYS A 15 3.83 -3.84 -17.46
N PRO A 16 5.01 -4.34 -17.88
CA PRO A 16 6.14 -4.54 -17.00
C PRO A 16 6.51 -3.25 -16.25
N CYS A 17 7.09 -3.40 -15.06
CA CYS A 17 7.68 -2.27 -14.35
C CYS A 17 8.80 -1.67 -15.21
N SER A 18 8.75 -0.37 -15.46
CA SER A 18 9.79 0.33 -16.22
C SER A 18 10.97 0.73 -15.33
N ASN A 19 10.76 0.85 -14.02
CA ASN A 19 11.81 1.17 -13.06
C ASN A 19 11.57 0.41 -11.73
N PRO A 20 11.78 -0.92 -11.70
CA PRO A 20 11.55 -1.71 -10.51
C PRO A 20 12.53 -1.30 -9.40
N ARG A 21 11.99 -1.00 -8.22
CA ARG A 21 12.79 -0.68 -7.03
C ARG A 21 12.98 -1.96 -6.19
N PRO A 22 14.22 -2.35 -5.81
CA PRO A 22 14.48 -3.59 -5.06
C PRO A 22 14.15 -3.45 -3.57
N LEU A 23 12.94 -2.96 -3.27
CA LEU A 23 12.47 -2.74 -1.90
C LEU A 23 11.99 -4.07 -1.30
N GLN A 24 12.58 -4.45 -0.16
CA GLN A 24 12.24 -5.68 0.56
C GLN A 24 11.40 -5.38 1.83
N TYR A 25 10.50 -4.41 1.71
CA TYR A 25 9.55 -4.06 2.76
C TYR A 25 8.21 -3.63 2.16
N PHE A 26 7.13 -3.76 2.93
CA PHE A 26 5.81 -3.32 2.52
C PHE A 26 5.77 -1.79 2.42
N THR A 27 5.27 -1.28 1.30
CA THR A 27 5.04 0.16 1.09
C THR A 27 3.55 0.45 1.02
N ILE A 28 3.16 1.71 1.17
CA ILE A 28 1.79 2.15 0.96
C ILE A 28 1.45 1.98 -0.52
N HIS A 29 0.30 1.38 -0.82
CA HIS A 29 -0.37 1.53 -2.11
C HIS A 29 -1.32 2.72 -2.02
N GLY A 30 -2.21 2.70 -1.03
CA GLY A 30 -3.06 3.85 -0.75
C GLY A 30 -3.95 3.74 0.49
N LEU A 31 -4.52 4.89 0.84
CA LEU A 31 -5.54 5.04 1.86
C LEU A 31 -6.87 5.25 1.17
N TRP A 32 -7.71 4.22 1.17
CA TRP A 32 -8.95 4.27 0.40
C TRP A 32 -10.12 4.36 1.36
N PRO A 33 -10.88 5.47 1.36
CA PRO A 33 -12.09 5.58 2.16
C PRO A 33 -13.03 4.41 1.84
N GLY A 34 -13.58 3.82 2.89
CA GLY A 34 -14.59 2.76 2.79
C GLY A 34 -15.84 3.16 3.55
N ASN A 35 -16.99 2.67 3.11
CA ASN A 35 -18.24 2.86 3.82
C ASN A 35 -18.62 1.56 4.56
N TYR A 36 -18.79 1.65 5.88
CA TYR A 36 -19.13 0.50 6.72
C TYR A 36 -20.56 0.01 6.46
N SER A 37 -21.50 0.94 6.28
CA SER A 37 -22.92 0.66 6.08
C SER A 37 -23.26 0.19 4.66
N ASN A 38 -22.41 0.53 3.69
CA ASN A 38 -22.48 0.03 2.32
C ASN A 38 -21.04 -0.19 1.86
N PRO A 39 -20.57 -1.43 1.65
CA PRO A 39 -19.16 -1.76 1.42
C PRO A 39 -18.59 -1.27 0.07
N THR A 40 -19.15 -0.20 -0.49
CA THR A 40 -18.56 0.56 -1.58
C THR A 40 -17.28 1.23 -1.11
N LYS A 41 -16.27 1.15 -1.98
CA LYS A 41 -15.03 1.92 -1.88
C LYS A 41 -15.21 3.13 -2.79
N PRO A 42 -15.69 4.27 -2.27
CA PRO A 42 -15.85 5.46 -3.09
C PRO A 42 -14.55 5.80 -3.81
N SER A 43 -14.68 6.20 -5.07
CA SER A 43 -13.55 6.63 -5.90
C SER A 43 -14.00 7.70 -6.88
N ASN A 44 -13.06 8.51 -7.35
CA ASN A 44 -13.28 9.62 -8.27
C ASN A 44 -14.32 10.62 -7.75
N CYS A 45 -14.34 10.88 -6.44
CA CYS A 45 -15.23 11.86 -5.85
C CYS A 45 -14.85 13.28 -6.30
N ASN A 46 -15.84 14.17 -6.41
CA ASN A 46 -15.59 15.60 -6.60
C ASN A 46 -14.80 16.16 -5.41
N GLY A 47 -13.75 16.91 -5.70
CA GLY A 47 -12.86 17.50 -4.70
C GLY A 47 -11.72 18.28 -5.35
N THR A 48 -10.86 18.90 -4.54
CA THR A 48 -9.71 19.62 -5.06
C THR A 48 -8.70 18.67 -5.69
N LYS A 49 -8.19 19.03 -6.87
CA LYS A 49 -7.14 18.25 -7.52
C LYS A 49 -5.84 18.33 -6.72
N PHE A 50 -5.02 17.29 -6.89
CA PHE A 50 -3.71 17.21 -6.26
C PHE A 50 -2.90 18.49 -6.52
N ASP A 51 -2.38 19.08 -5.46
CA ASP A 51 -1.45 20.19 -5.51
C ASP A 51 -0.15 19.78 -4.83
N ASP A 52 0.89 19.56 -5.63
CA ASP A 52 2.21 19.12 -5.19
C ASP A 52 2.79 20.06 -4.10
N ARG A 53 2.44 21.35 -4.10
CA ARG A 53 2.89 22.33 -3.10
C ARG A 53 2.33 22.05 -1.70
N LYS A 54 1.22 21.33 -1.59
CA LYS A 54 0.61 20.90 -0.32
C LYS A 54 1.29 19.67 0.29
N VAL A 55 2.19 19.01 -0.44
CA VAL A 55 3.06 17.95 0.09
C VAL A 55 4.41 18.58 0.41
N TYR A 56 4.54 19.15 1.61
CA TYR A 56 5.74 19.88 2.02
C TYR A 56 7.02 19.02 1.96
N PRO A 57 8.22 19.62 1.84
CA PRO A 57 9.47 18.89 1.68
C PRO A 57 9.71 17.77 2.71
N HIS A 58 9.40 18.03 3.99
CA HIS A 58 9.55 17.02 5.04
C HIS A 58 8.60 15.82 4.86
N MET A 59 7.39 16.04 4.34
CA MET A 59 6.43 14.99 4.06
C MET A 59 6.86 14.19 2.84
N ARG A 60 7.42 14.82 1.80
CA ARG A 60 7.97 14.11 0.63
C ARG A 60 9.07 13.13 1.00
N SER A 61 9.98 13.52 1.89
CA SER A 61 11.04 12.62 2.36
C SER A 61 10.47 11.38 3.04
N LYS A 62 9.41 11.54 3.85
CA LYS A 62 8.67 10.42 4.45
C LYS A 62 8.01 9.55 3.37
N LEU A 63 7.28 10.15 2.43
CA LEU A 63 6.54 9.45 1.38
C LEU A 63 7.46 8.74 0.36
N LYS A 64 8.65 9.27 0.08
CA LYS A 64 9.63 8.58 -0.79
C LYS A 64 10.06 7.22 -0.22
N ILE A 65 10.04 7.08 1.11
CA ILE A 65 10.36 5.83 1.80
C ILE A 65 9.12 4.96 1.93
N SER A 66 8.02 5.54 2.42
CA SER A 66 6.82 4.77 2.79
C SER A 66 5.86 4.52 1.63
N TRP A 67 5.79 5.39 0.63
CA TRP A 67 4.84 5.37 -0.49
C TRP A 67 5.49 5.60 -1.86
N PRO A 68 6.58 4.90 -2.23
CA PRO A 68 7.15 5.00 -3.55
C PRO A 68 6.24 4.42 -4.64
N ASP A 69 6.35 4.95 -5.85
CA ASP A 69 5.90 4.26 -7.07
C ASP A 69 6.87 3.13 -7.38
N VAL A 70 6.42 1.90 -7.11
CA VAL A 70 7.22 0.69 -7.29
C VAL A 70 7.22 0.19 -8.75
N GLU A 71 6.40 0.80 -9.61
CA GLU A 71 6.21 0.34 -11.00
C GLU A 71 7.01 1.19 -11.99
N SER A 72 6.79 2.50 -11.95
CA SER A 72 7.41 3.45 -12.88
C SER A 72 8.49 4.31 -12.25
N GLY A 73 8.57 4.32 -10.92
CA GLY A 73 9.48 5.16 -10.16
C GLY A 73 9.09 6.63 -10.09
N ASN A 74 7.94 7.03 -10.65
CA ASN A 74 7.42 8.41 -10.56
C ASN A 74 6.50 8.59 -9.36
N ASP A 75 7.12 8.83 -8.20
CA ASP A 75 6.43 8.92 -6.91
C ASP A 75 5.34 10.00 -6.91
N THR A 76 5.63 11.21 -7.40
CA THR A 76 4.66 12.33 -7.42
C THR A 76 3.44 12.02 -8.28
N ASN A 77 3.63 11.45 -9.48
CA ASN A 77 2.51 11.04 -10.32
C ASN A 77 1.66 9.96 -9.62
N PHE A 78 2.30 9.02 -8.93
CA PHE A 78 1.56 8.02 -8.18
C PHE A 78 0.74 8.63 -7.03
N TRP A 79 1.32 9.56 -6.25
CA TRP A 79 0.61 10.28 -5.20
C TRP A 79 -0.56 11.09 -5.75
N GLU A 80 -0.38 11.75 -6.89
CA GLU A 80 -1.43 12.48 -7.59
C GLU A 80 -2.60 11.56 -7.95
N ARG A 81 -2.32 10.40 -8.58
CA ARG A 81 -3.35 9.43 -8.96
C ARG A 81 -4.12 8.93 -7.74
N GLU A 82 -3.43 8.60 -6.65
CA GLU A 82 -4.07 8.12 -5.42
C GLU A 82 -4.90 9.20 -4.73
N TRP A 83 -4.43 10.46 -4.68
CA TRP A 83 -5.22 11.57 -4.16
C TRP A 83 -6.46 11.82 -5.01
N ASN A 84 -6.29 12.01 -6.32
CA ASN A 84 -7.38 12.36 -7.23
C ASN A 84 -8.46 11.26 -7.31
N LYS A 85 -8.06 9.99 -7.16
CA LYS A 85 -8.97 8.85 -7.21
C LYS A 85 -9.58 8.50 -5.85
N HIS A 86 -8.83 8.60 -4.76
CA HIS A 86 -9.26 8.10 -3.45
C HIS A 86 -9.28 9.18 -2.37
N GLY A 87 -8.26 10.03 -2.31
CA GLY A 87 -8.15 11.09 -1.31
C GLY A 87 -9.29 12.11 -1.34
N THR A 88 -9.76 12.49 -2.54
CA THR A 88 -10.89 13.42 -2.70
C THR A 88 -12.17 12.92 -2.03
N CYS A 89 -12.35 11.60 -1.90
CA CYS A 89 -13.50 11.01 -1.21
C CYS A 89 -13.49 11.18 0.31
N SER A 90 -12.36 11.61 0.90
CA SER A 90 -12.22 11.94 2.32
C SER A 90 -11.94 13.42 2.58
N GLU A 91 -11.97 14.26 1.55
CA GLU A 91 -11.49 15.65 1.64
C GLU A 91 -12.22 16.51 2.68
N ARG A 92 -13.50 16.19 2.94
CA ARG A 92 -14.29 16.87 3.98
C ARG A 92 -13.71 16.69 5.40
N THR A 93 -12.92 15.64 5.63
CA THR A 93 -12.33 15.30 6.94
C THR A 93 -10.82 15.41 6.92
N LEU A 94 -10.17 15.01 5.83
CA LEU A 94 -8.73 15.03 5.66
C LEU A 94 -8.40 15.85 4.42
N ASN A 95 -7.84 17.06 4.60
CA ASN A 95 -7.26 17.78 3.48
C ASN A 95 -6.07 16.99 2.88
N GLN A 96 -5.57 17.41 1.71
CA GLN A 96 -4.51 16.67 1.02
C GLN A 96 -3.29 16.38 1.90
N PHE A 97 -2.81 17.35 2.67
CA PHE A 97 -1.67 17.14 3.56
C PHE A 97 -1.99 16.08 4.63
N GLN A 98 -3.13 16.22 5.30
CA GLN A 98 -3.58 15.29 6.34
C GLN A 98 -3.82 13.87 5.81
N TYR A 99 -4.27 13.72 4.57
CA TYR A 99 -4.43 12.42 3.92
C TYR A 99 -3.08 11.69 3.79
N PHE A 100 -2.04 12.38 3.33
CA PHE A 100 -0.70 11.80 3.23
C PHE A 100 -0.05 11.56 4.59
N GLU A 101 -0.20 12.51 5.52
CA GLU A 101 0.27 12.38 6.89
C GLU A 101 -0.34 11.17 7.59
N ARG A 102 -1.67 11.04 7.53
CA ARG A 102 -2.40 9.92 8.11
C ARG A 102 -1.98 8.59 7.51
N SER A 103 -1.75 8.55 6.19
CA SER A 103 -1.29 7.36 5.50
C SER A 103 0.11 6.93 5.96
N TYR A 104 1.03 7.89 6.13
CA TYR A 104 2.36 7.64 6.66
C TYR A 104 2.31 7.13 8.11
N GLU A 105 1.51 7.75 8.97
CA GLU A 105 1.33 7.32 10.36
C GLU A 105 0.81 5.88 10.45
N MET A 106 -0.22 5.55 9.65
CA MET A 106 -0.79 4.20 9.61
C MET A 106 0.22 3.15 9.14
N TRP A 107 1.04 3.47 8.14
CA TRP A 107 2.11 2.59 7.68
C TRP A 107 3.17 2.36 8.76
N ARG A 108 3.57 3.44 9.46
CA ARG A 108 4.56 3.36 10.53
C ARG A 108 4.05 2.57 11.74
N SER A 109 2.79 2.74 12.12
CA SER A 109 2.21 2.06 13.29
C SER A 109 1.85 0.60 13.02
N HIS A 110 1.60 0.23 11.77
CA HIS A 110 1.30 -1.14 11.35
C HIS A 110 2.39 -1.63 10.39
N ASN A 111 3.63 -1.73 10.88
CA ASN A 111 4.77 -2.21 10.08
C ASN A 111 4.66 -3.72 9.82
N ILE A 112 4.00 -4.07 8.71
CA ILE A 112 3.72 -5.46 8.33
C ILE A 112 5.01 -6.25 8.10
N THR A 113 6.04 -5.61 7.55
CA THR A 113 7.34 -6.25 7.34
C THR A 113 7.91 -6.76 8.66
N GLU A 114 8.00 -5.89 9.67
CA GLU A 114 8.54 -6.29 10.98
C GLU A 114 7.63 -7.31 11.69
N ILE A 115 6.31 -7.17 11.58
CA ILE A 115 5.37 -8.16 12.16
C ILE A 115 5.62 -9.56 11.59
N LEU A 116 5.74 -9.69 10.27
CA LEU A 116 5.99 -10.98 9.62
C LEU A 116 7.41 -11.49 9.94
N LYS A 117 8.40 -10.61 9.94
CA LYS A 117 9.79 -10.96 10.27
C LYS A 117 9.90 -11.56 11.68
N ASN A 118 9.22 -10.96 12.66
CA ASN A 118 9.17 -11.45 14.04
C ASN A 118 8.47 -12.80 14.18
N ALA A 119 7.60 -13.15 13.22
CA ALA A 119 6.99 -14.48 13.10
C ALA A 119 7.83 -15.46 12.27
N SER A 120 9.08 -15.11 11.93
CA SER A 120 9.97 -15.87 11.04
C SER A 120 9.41 -16.07 9.62
N ILE A 121 8.53 -15.17 9.19
CA ILE A 121 7.96 -15.14 7.84
C ILE A 121 8.73 -14.10 7.04
N VAL A 122 9.67 -14.58 6.23
CA VAL A 122 10.54 -13.78 5.36
C VAL A 122 10.47 -14.29 3.93
N PRO A 123 10.67 -13.45 2.91
CA PRO A 123 10.64 -13.90 1.52
C PRO A 123 11.57 -15.10 1.29
N HIS A 124 11.07 -16.15 0.63
CA HIS A 124 11.83 -17.38 0.38
C HIS A 124 11.50 -17.91 -1.03
N PRO A 125 12.47 -18.49 -1.75
CA PRO A 125 12.24 -18.99 -3.11
C PRO A 125 11.32 -20.23 -3.19
N THR A 126 11.31 -21.07 -2.15
CA THR A 126 10.61 -22.37 -2.17
C THR A 126 9.68 -22.61 -0.98
N GLN A 127 9.83 -21.84 0.09
CA GLN A 127 9.01 -22.02 1.29
C GLN A 127 7.68 -21.34 1.02
N THR A 128 6.60 -22.03 1.35
CA THR A 128 5.25 -21.49 1.25
C THR A 128 4.70 -21.24 2.65
N TRP A 129 3.74 -20.32 2.71
CA TRP A 129 2.97 -20.03 3.91
C TRP A 129 1.51 -20.22 3.58
N THR A 130 0.77 -20.81 4.50
CA THR A 130 -0.69 -20.85 4.42
C THR A 130 -1.26 -19.45 4.65
N TYR A 131 -2.52 -19.27 4.29
CA TYR A 131 -3.23 -18.03 4.59
C TYR A 131 -3.20 -17.69 6.10
N SER A 132 -3.37 -18.71 6.95
CA SER A 132 -3.39 -18.56 8.41
C SER A 132 -2.03 -18.11 8.97
N ASP A 133 -0.93 -18.62 8.40
CA ASP A 133 0.43 -18.26 8.83
C ASP A 133 0.69 -16.76 8.66
N ILE A 134 0.18 -16.16 7.59
CA ILE A 134 0.33 -14.72 7.34
C ILE A 134 -0.67 -13.90 8.17
N VAL A 135 -1.94 -14.32 8.24
CA VAL A 135 -3.01 -13.55 8.90
C VAL A 135 -2.83 -13.50 10.42
N SER A 136 -2.44 -14.61 11.05
CA SER A 136 -2.37 -14.73 12.51
C SER A 136 -1.43 -13.71 13.17
N PRO A 137 -0.16 -13.55 12.77
CA PRO A 137 0.73 -12.56 13.39
C PRO A 137 0.28 -11.12 13.15
N ILE A 138 -0.24 -10.80 11.96
CA ILE A 138 -0.79 -9.47 11.65
C ILE A 138 -2.01 -9.18 12.53
N LYS A 139 -2.91 -10.15 12.70
CA LYS A 139 -4.08 -10.01 13.57
C LYS A 139 -3.68 -9.85 15.04
N ALA A 140 -2.68 -10.60 15.51
CA ALA A 140 -2.19 -10.51 16.87
C ALA A 140 -1.57 -9.13 17.18
N ALA A 141 -0.82 -8.57 16.24
CA ALA A 141 -0.16 -7.27 16.36
C ALA A 141 -1.13 -6.09 16.22
N THR A 142 -2.03 -6.14 15.24
CA THR A 142 -2.93 -5.01 14.91
C THR A 142 -4.28 -5.07 15.62
N LYS A 143 -4.61 -6.19 16.26
CA LYS A 143 -5.93 -6.50 16.86
C LYS A 143 -7.08 -6.47 15.84
N ARG A 144 -6.77 -6.52 14.54
CA ARG A 144 -7.73 -6.50 13.43
C ARG A 144 -7.38 -7.61 12.45
N THR A 145 -8.38 -8.23 11.85
CA THR A 145 -8.14 -9.25 10.82
C THR A 145 -7.79 -8.56 9.51
N PRO A 146 -6.56 -8.73 8.96
CA PRO A 146 -6.22 -8.17 7.66
C PRO A 146 -6.93 -8.91 6.54
N LEU A 147 -7.07 -8.26 5.39
CA LEU A 147 -7.41 -8.92 4.13
C LEU A 147 -6.14 -9.08 3.29
N LEU A 148 -5.84 -10.31 2.86
CA LEU A 148 -4.74 -10.57 1.93
C LEU A 148 -5.22 -10.54 0.49
N ARG A 149 -4.42 -9.94 -0.39
CA ARG A 149 -4.62 -10.02 -1.84
C ARG A 149 -3.41 -10.66 -2.49
N CYS A 150 -3.69 -11.71 -3.26
CA CYS A 150 -2.70 -12.50 -3.96
C CYS A 150 -2.87 -12.37 -5.47
N LYS A 151 -1.78 -12.56 -6.21
CA LYS A 151 -1.78 -12.69 -7.67
C LYS A 151 -1.09 -13.97 -8.07
N TYR A 152 -1.55 -14.58 -9.16
CA TYR A 152 -0.91 -15.75 -9.72
C TYR A 152 0.33 -15.35 -10.52
N ASP A 153 1.43 -16.04 -10.25
CA ASP A 153 2.56 -16.19 -11.15
C ASP A 153 2.59 -17.64 -11.62
N LYS A 154 2.14 -17.88 -12.85
CA LYS A 154 1.87 -19.22 -13.38
C LYS A 154 0.93 -19.99 -12.43
N ASN A 155 1.42 -21.05 -11.79
CA ASN A 155 0.65 -21.91 -10.87
C ASN A 155 0.85 -21.56 -9.39
N THR A 156 1.65 -20.52 -9.08
CA THR A 156 1.95 -20.12 -7.70
C THR A 156 1.22 -18.83 -7.35
N GLN A 157 0.57 -18.78 -6.19
CA GLN A 157 0.03 -17.52 -5.67
C GLN A 157 1.10 -16.77 -4.89
N LEU A 158 1.27 -15.50 -5.22
CA LEU A 158 2.16 -14.59 -4.54
C LEU A 158 1.35 -13.52 -3.82
N LEU A 159 1.64 -13.30 -2.53
CA LEU A 159 1.10 -12.16 -1.79
C LEU A 159 1.60 -10.87 -2.44
N HIS A 160 0.67 -9.96 -2.75
CA HIS A 160 1.03 -8.67 -3.34
C HIS A 160 0.52 -7.48 -2.53
N GLU A 161 -0.55 -7.63 -1.76
CA GLU A 161 -1.08 -6.59 -0.87
C GLU A 161 -1.65 -7.15 0.43
N VAL A 162 -1.58 -6.34 1.47
CA VAL A 162 -2.29 -6.51 2.74
C VAL A 162 -3.13 -5.25 3.00
N VAL A 163 -4.40 -5.45 3.34
CA VAL A 163 -5.39 -4.38 3.58
C VAL A 163 -5.78 -4.34 5.04
#